data_AF-A0A945YZA8-F1
#
_entry.id   AF-A0A945YZA8-F1
#
_cell.length_a   1.000
_cell.length_b   1.000
_cell.length_c   1.000
_cell.angle_alpha   90.00
_cell.angle_beta   90.00
_cell.angle_gamma   90.00
#
_symmetry.space_group_name_H-M   'P 1'
#
loop_
_entity.id
_entity.type
_entity.pdbx_description
1 polymer ?
#
loop_
_entity_poly.entity_id
_entity_poly.type
_entity_poly.pdbx_seq_one_letter_code
_entity_poly.pdbx_strand_id
1 'polypeptide(L)' 'IPIEERDPDEVTTIAGHKIAPDGIKVFNPAFDVTPAANIKAIITERGVIHNPDTEKVKNVIGNNS' A
#
# COMPACT_ATOMS: atom_id res chain seq x y z
N ILE A 1 10.01 2.55 4.93
CA ILE A 1 8.98 3.39 4.27
C ILE A 1 8.06 3.88 5.37
N PRO A 2 7.77 5.19 5.49
CA PRO A 2 6.81 5.69 6.49
C PRO A 2 5.41 5.17 6.19
N ILE A 3 4.62 4.91 7.24
CA ILE A 3 3.21 4.52 7.12
C ILE A 3 2.35 5.74 7.45
N GLU A 4 1.46 6.13 6.54
CA GLU A 4 0.51 7.22 6.75
C GLU A 4 -0.61 6.74 7.69
N GLU A 5 -0.90 7.51 8.73
CA GLU A 5 -2.15 7.37 9.50
C GLU A 5 -3.15 8.43 9.03
N ARG A 6 -4.37 7.99 8.71
CA ARG A 6 -5.44 8.84 8.17
C ARG A 6 -6.46 9.20 9.23
N ASP A 7 -7.37 10.10 8.84
CA ASP A 7 -8.43 10.59 9.72
C ASP A 7 -9.23 9.41 10.32
N PRO A 8 -9.39 9.36 11.65
CA PRO A 8 -10.29 8.43 12.35
C PRO A 8 -11.71 8.34 11.77
N ASP A 9 -12.22 9.40 11.15
CA ASP A 9 -13.57 9.43 10.59
C ASP A 9 -13.75 8.44 9.44
N GLU A 10 -12.68 8.07 8.70
CA GLU A 10 -12.76 7.04 7.65
C GLU A 10 -13.10 5.64 8.17
N VAL A 11 -12.84 5.39 9.46
CA VAL A 11 -13.19 4.13 10.15
C VAL A 11 -14.52 4.24 10.88
N THR A 12 -14.81 5.40 11.49
CA THR A 12 -15.99 5.57 12.34
C THR A 12 -17.25 6.00 11.59
N THR A 13 -17.11 6.48 10.34
CA THR A 13 -18.18 7.06 9.53
C THR A 13 -18.13 6.55 8.09
N ILE A 14 -19.29 6.17 7.52
CA ILE A 14 -19.42 5.80 6.10
C ILE A 14 -20.50 6.67 5.46
N ALA A 15 -20.17 7.35 4.35
CA ALA A 15 -21.09 8.23 3.62
C ALA A 15 -21.80 9.27 4.52
N GLY A 16 -21.10 9.80 5.53
CA GLY A 16 -21.64 10.76 6.49
C GLY A 16 -22.47 10.15 7.64
N HIS A 17 -22.65 8.82 7.68
CA HIS A 17 -23.33 8.13 8.77
C HIS A 17 -22.33 7.51 9.75
N LYS A 18 -22.41 7.87 11.03
CA LYS A 18 -21.61 7.23 12.10
C LYS A 18 -22.01 5.77 12.26
N ILE A 19 -21.01 4.90 12.28
CA ILE A 19 -21.15 3.44 12.45
C ILE A 19 -20.44 2.91 13.70
N ALA A 20 -19.70 3.77 14.40
CA ALA A 20 -19.02 3.44 15.65
C ALA A 20 -19.52 4.34 16.81
N PRO A 21 -19.41 3.89 18.07
CA PRO A 21 -19.77 4.71 19.24
C PRO A 21 -18.95 6.00 19.34
N ASP A 22 -19.51 7.01 19.99
CA ASP A 22 -18.81 8.28 20.19
C ASP A 22 -17.57 8.13 21.10
N GLY A 23 -16.49 8.83 20.73
CA GLY A 23 -15.27 8.92 21.53
C GLY A 23 -14.37 7.69 21.50
N ILE A 24 -14.66 6.68 20.66
CA ILE A 24 -13.74 5.54 20.50
C ILE A 24 -12.43 5.99 19.83
N LYS A 25 -11.33 5.35 20.23
CA LYS A 25 -10.04 5.49 19.53
C LYS A 25 -9.96 4.46 18.43
N VAL A 26 -9.37 4.83 17.30
CA VAL A 26 -9.15 3.94 16.16
C VAL A 26 -7.69 3.98 15.74
N PHE A 27 -7.24 2.92 15.10
CA PHE A 27 -5.95 2.84 14.43
C PHE A 27 -6.24 2.73 12.93
N ASN A 28 -5.83 3.74 12.16
CA ASN A 28 -6.16 3.84 10.72
C ASN A 28 -4.90 4.04 9.86
N PRO A 29 -4.00 3.04 9.77
CA PRO A 29 -2.90 3.08 8.82
C PRO A 29 -3.46 2.93 7.39
N ALA A 30 -3.11 3.85 6.50
CA ALA A 30 -3.56 3.83 5.11
C ALA A 30 -2.87 2.76 4.25
N PHE A 31 -1.68 2.33 4.66
CA PHE A 31 -0.83 1.42 3.91
C PHE A 31 -0.13 0.42 4.84
N ASP A 32 0.29 -0.70 4.26
CA ASP A 32 1.22 -1.65 4.86
C ASP A 32 2.38 -1.96 3.89
N VAL A 33 3.32 -2.80 4.34
CA VAL A 33 4.44 -3.25 3.52
C VAL A 33 4.35 -4.76 3.32
N THR A 34 4.18 -5.17 2.06
CA THR A 34 4.25 -6.59 1.67
C THR A 34 5.69 -6.97 1.29
N PRO A 35 6.32 -7.98 1.94
CA PRO A 35 7.63 -8.49 1.56
C PRO A 35 7.64 -9.04 0.12
N ALA A 36 8.74 -8.84 -0.61
CA ALA A 36 8.87 -9.28 -2.01
C ALA A 36 8.67 -10.79 -2.21
N ALA A 37 9.03 -11.60 -1.21
CA ALA A 37 8.83 -13.05 -1.22
C ALA A 37 7.35 -13.47 -1.32
N ASN A 38 6.41 -12.59 -0.95
CA ASN A 38 4.97 -12.83 -1.04
C ASN A 38 4.38 -12.37 -2.39
N ILE A 39 5.19 -11.81 -3.30
CA ILE A 39 4.74 -11.24 -4.58
C ILE A 39 5.13 -12.16 -5.72
N LYS A 40 4.14 -12.70 -6.45
CA LYS A 40 4.41 -13.55 -7.63
C LYS A 40 4.96 -12.74 -8.81
N ALA A 41 4.42 -11.56 -9.06
CA ALA A 41 4.88 -10.67 -10.12
C ALA A 41 4.47 -9.21 -9.87
N ILE A 42 5.23 -8.28 -10.45
CA ILE A 42 4.88 -6.86 -10.58
C ILE A 42 4.58 -6.59 -12.05
N ILE A 43 3.41 -6.04 -12.35
CA ILE A 43 3.00 -5.65 -13.71
C ILE A 43 3.29 -4.15 -13.88
N THR A 44 4.01 -3.79 -14.94
CA THR A 44 4.35 -2.40 -15.27
C THR A 44 4.04 -2.11 -16.74
N GLU A 45 4.13 -0.84 -17.14
CA GLU A 45 4.03 -0.42 -18.54
C GLU A 45 5.17 -0.95 -19.42
N ARG A 46 6.25 -1.46 -18.81
CA ARG A 46 7.43 -2.02 -19.47
C ARG A 46 7.44 -3.55 -19.50
N GLY A 47 6.38 -4.21 -19.03
CA GLY A 47 6.24 -5.67 -19.00
C GLY A 47 5.99 -6.23 -17.62
N VAL A 48 6.26 -7.54 -17.44
CA VAL A 48 5.97 -8.27 -16.19
C VAL A 48 7.27 -8.72 -15.53
N ILE A 49 7.44 -8.37 -14.25
CA ILE A 49 8.59 -8.78 -13.42
C ILE A 49 8.17 -9.94 -12.52
N HIS A 50 8.55 -11.17 -12.86
CA HIS A 50 8.26 -12.36 -12.06
C HIS A 50 9.25 -12.57 -10.90
N ASN A 51 8.75 -12.97 -9.73
CA ASN A 51 9.51 -13.15 -8.49
C ASN A 51 10.45 -11.95 -8.24
N PRO A 52 9.88 -10.76 -7.97
CA PRO A 52 10.61 -9.50 -8.03
C PRO A 52 11.74 -9.46 -6.98
N ASP A 53 12.89 -8.95 -7.41
CA ASP A 53 14.02 -8.60 -6.57
C ASP A 53 14.59 -7.27 -7.05
N THR A 54 15.54 -6.71 -6.29
CA THR A 54 16.15 -5.42 -6.58
C THR A 54 16.78 -5.35 -7.97
N GLU A 55 17.43 -6.42 -8.43
CA GLU A 55 18.16 -6.44 -9.71
C GLU A 55 17.19 -6.51 -10.89
N LYS A 56 16.16 -7.37 -10.81
CA LYS A 56 15.12 -7.43 -11.84
C LYS A 56 14.35 -6.12 -11.97
N VAL A 57 14.04 -5.47 -10.84
CA VAL A 57 13.38 -4.16 -10.84
C VAL A 57 14.26 -3.09 -11.49
N LYS A 58 15.56 -3.03 -11.15
CA LYS A 58 16.51 -2.11 -11.80
C LYS A 58 16.63 -2.39 -13.31
N ASN A 59 16.71 -3.64 -13.73
CA ASN A 59 16.85 -3.98 -15.15
C ASN A 59 15.65 -3.54 -16.00
N VAL A 60 14.44 -3.53 -15.42
CA VAL A 60 13.21 -3.14 -16.14
C VAL A 60 12.93 -1.63 -16.01
N ILE A 61 13.12 -1.05 -14.82
CA ILE A 61 12.67 0.33 -14.52
C ILE A 61 13.85 1.30 -14.35
N GLY A 62 15.02 0.83 -13.93
CA GLY A 62 16.19 1.63 -13.57
C GLY A 62 16.99 2.25 -14.71
N ASN A 63 16.63 1.99 -15.98
CA ASN A 63 17.24 2.69 -17.12
C ASN A 63 16.67 4.11 -17.26
N ASN A 64 17.26 5.05 -16.54
CA ASN A 64 17.31 6.45 -16.95
C ASN A 64 18.71 6.67 -17.54
N SER A 65 18.77 7.10 -18.81
CA SER A 65 20.00 7.61 -19.44
C SER A 65 20.64 8.73 -18.63
#